data_AF-A0AB39ARW6-F1
#
_entry.id   AF-A0AB39ARW6-F1
#
_cell.length_a   1.000
_cell.length_b   1.000
_cell.length_c   1.000
_cell.angle_alpha   90.00
_cell.angle_beta   90.00
_cell.angle_gamma   90.00
#
_symmetry.space_group_name_H-M   'P 1'
#
loop_
_entity.id
_entity.type
_entity.pdbx_description
1 polymer ?
#
loop_
_entity_poly.entity_id
_entity_poly.type
_entity_poly.pdbx_seq_one_letter_code
_entity_poly.pdbx_strand_id
1 'polypeptide(L)'
;MANDHIDLDELIGEKFLETLDDKYIQSHTPERPSWVIDDENHTTYKSWQIILVIKEEKEENIKKFGKVANNKTQRSLYKILKSEVAEKMEISSQSIFRTSKFSPSILKFFDEINIALLELYEKEQIKQRNRQKNTGIRSRKKQAIVRSHQDIENELNQLKARTTKEVLDLAIDKMPLDYRLKLGL
;
A
#
# COMPACT_ATOMS: atom_id res chain seq x y z
N MET A 1 2.34 13.83 27.91
CA MET A 1 1.87 13.30 26.61
C MET A 1 0.60 14.04 26.31
N ALA A 2 0.65 15.02 25.40
CA ALA A 2 -0.53 15.79 25.03
C ALA A 2 -1.47 14.87 24.24
N ASN A 3 -2.65 14.63 24.78
CA ASN A 3 -3.74 14.04 24.02
C ASN A 3 -4.20 15.11 23.05
N ASP A 4 -3.72 15.07 21.81
CA ASP A 4 -4.35 15.78 20.71
C ASP A 4 -5.75 15.20 20.55
N HIS A 5 -6.70 15.84 21.22
CA HIS A 5 -8.11 15.52 21.13
C HIS A 5 -8.58 16.00 19.77
N ILE A 6 -8.41 15.14 18.76
CA ILE A 6 -8.88 15.42 17.40
C ILE A 6 -10.40 15.49 17.48
N ASP A 7 -10.93 16.69 17.28
CA ASP A 7 -12.36 16.94 17.36
C ASP A 7 -13.03 16.32 16.13
N LEU A 8 -13.87 15.30 16.35
CA LEU A 8 -14.50 14.53 15.28
C LEU A 8 -15.43 15.41 14.43
N ASP A 9 -16.00 16.45 15.03
CA ASP A 9 -16.86 17.42 14.34
C ASP A 9 -16.06 18.32 13.40
N GLU A 10 -14.77 18.58 13.69
CA GLU A 10 -13.87 19.33 12.80
C GLU A 10 -13.51 18.51 11.55
N LEU A 11 -13.40 17.19 11.68
CA LEU A 11 -13.12 16.25 10.58
C LEU A 11 -14.33 15.96 9.68
N ILE A 12 -15.56 16.22 10.15
CA ILE A 12 -16.79 16.02 9.37
C ILE A 12 -17.35 17.36 8.87
N GLY A 13 -16.79 18.48 9.34
CA GLY A 13 -17.20 19.81 8.93
C GLY A 13 -17.03 20.06 7.43
N GLU A 14 -17.97 20.82 6.86
CA GLU A 14 -18.02 21.16 5.43
C GLU A 14 -16.70 21.76 4.92
N LYS A 15 -15.97 22.54 5.75
CA LYS A 15 -14.63 23.06 5.41
C LYS A 15 -13.57 21.98 5.19
N PHE A 16 -13.57 20.94 6.02
CA PHE A 16 -12.64 19.82 5.86
C PHE A 16 -13.02 18.99 4.62
N LEU A 17 -14.33 18.77 4.41
CA LEU A 17 -14.83 18.08 3.22
C LEU A 17 -14.56 18.88 1.92
N GLU A 18 -14.70 20.20 1.93
CA GLU A 18 -14.29 21.09 0.81
C GLU A 18 -12.79 20.99 0.55
N THR A 19 -11.96 20.90 1.60
CA THR A 19 -10.51 20.69 1.44
C THR A 19 -10.17 19.33 0.83
N LEU A 20 -11.02 18.31 1.03
CA LEU A 20 -10.91 17.01 0.38
C LEU A 20 -11.43 17.02 -1.06
N ASP A 21 -12.43 17.85 -1.36
CA ASP A 21 -12.98 18.04 -2.71
C ASP A 21 -12.04 18.91 -3.57
N ASP A 22 -11.23 19.77 -2.93
CA ASP A 22 -10.08 20.49 -3.52
C ASP A 22 -8.88 19.59 -3.82
N LYS A 23 -8.94 18.29 -3.48
CA LYS A 23 -8.34 17.27 -4.36
C LYS A 23 -9.24 17.11 -5.59
N TYR A 24 -9.47 18.23 -6.27
CA TYR A 24 -9.73 18.26 -7.68
C TYR A 24 -8.79 17.24 -8.28
N ILE A 25 -9.38 16.34 -9.03
CA ILE A 25 -8.72 15.55 -10.04
C ILE A 25 -7.92 16.56 -10.85
N GLN A 26 -6.68 16.85 -10.44
CA GLN A 26 -5.67 17.32 -11.34
C GLN A 26 -5.59 16.14 -12.28
N SER A 27 -6.31 16.23 -13.39
CA SER A 27 -5.83 15.69 -14.64
C SER A 27 -4.43 16.28 -14.75
N HIS A 28 -3.45 15.59 -14.18
CA HIS A 28 -2.05 15.83 -14.40
C HIS A 28 -1.84 15.48 -15.87
N THR A 29 -2.36 16.30 -16.77
CA THR A 29 -1.76 16.46 -18.08
C THR A 29 -0.37 16.95 -17.73
N PRO A 30 0.66 16.09 -17.88
CA PRO A 30 1.99 16.47 -17.47
C PRO A 30 2.34 17.76 -18.20
N GLU A 31 2.95 18.68 -17.48
CA GLU A 31 3.33 19.98 -18.02
C GLU A 31 4.09 19.77 -19.33
N ARG A 32 3.61 20.39 -20.40
CA ARG A 32 4.07 20.11 -21.76
C ARG A 32 5.56 20.42 -21.84
N PRO A 33 6.41 19.47 -22.25
CA PRO A 33 7.84 19.74 -22.35
C PRO A 33 8.13 20.81 -23.42
N SER A 34 9.11 21.68 -23.16
CA SER A 34 9.49 22.80 -24.04
C SER A 34 9.99 22.39 -25.44
N TRP A 35 10.32 21.11 -25.64
CA TRP A 35 10.74 20.55 -26.93
C TRP A 35 9.56 20.06 -27.79
N VAL A 36 8.34 20.03 -27.25
CA VAL A 36 7.14 19.67 -27.99
C VAL A 36 6.68 20.87 -28.81
N ILE A 37 6.50 20.68 -30.11
CA ILE A 37 6.02 21.72 -31.02
C ILE A 37 4.49 21.76 -30.93
N ASP A 38 3.90 22.95 -31.02
CA ASP A 38 2.45 23.16 -30.84
C ASP A 38 1.59 22.56 -31.96
N ASP A 39 2.19 22.22 -33.09
CA ASP A 39 1.50 21.61 -34.21
C ASP A 39 1.12 20.15 -33.90
N GLU A 40 -0.19 19.87 -33.92
CA GLU A 40 -0.77 18.56 -33.66
C GLU A 40 -0.31 17.49 -34.66
N ASN A 41 0.07 17.90 -35.87
CA ASN A 41 0.58 16.99 -36.89
C ASN A 41 2.04 16.64 -36.69
N HIS A 42 2.77 17.43 -35.89
CA HIS A 42 4.19 17.22 -35.69
C HIS A 42 4.46 15.94 -34.89
N THR A 43 5.47 15.19 -35.31
CA THR A 43 5.84 13.90 -34.72
C THR A 43 6.16 14.01 -33.23
N THR A 44 6.71 15.13 -32.77
CA THR A 44 7.01 15.36 -31.34
C THR A 44 5.76 15.41 -30.48
N TYR A 45 4.70 16.10 -30.93
CA TYR A 45 3.44 16.19 -30.21
C TYR A 45 2.75 14.83 -30.12
N LYS A 46 2.62 14.15 -31.27
CA LYS A 46 2.06 12.80 -31.32
C LYS A 46 2.85 11.83 -30.45
N SER A 47 4.19 11.92 -30.45
CA SER A 47 5.05 10.99 -29.70
C SER A 47 4.83 11.17 -28.21
N TRP A 48 4.78 12.42 -27.77
CA TRP A 48 4.52 12.78 -26.39
C TRP A 48 3.15 12.25 -25.93
N GLN A 49 2.09 12.51 -26.68
CA GLN A 49 0.74 12.03 -26.33
C GLN A 49 0.67 10.50 -26.27
N ILE A 50 1.22 9.79 -27.26
CA ILE A 50 1.17 8.33 -27.31
C ILE A 50 1.94 7.71 -26.14
N ILE A 51 3.11 8.28 -25.80
CA ILE A 51 3.88 7.81 -24.64
C ILE A 51 3.06 7.98 -23.35
N LEU A 52 2.28 9.05 -23.20
CA LEU A 52 1.42 9.27 -22.04
C LEU A 52 0.27 8.26 -21.98
N VAL A 53 -0.41 8.01 -23.10
CA VAL A 53 -1.47 7.00 -23.16
C VAL A 53 -0.93 5.62 -22.79
N ILE A 54 0.23 5.23 -23.35
CA ILE A 54 0.85 3.94 -22.99
C ILE A 54 1.27 3.93 -21.52
N LYS A 55 1.79 5.04 -20.99
CA LYS A 55 2.16 5.16 -19.57
C LYS A 55 0.95 4.87 -18.68
N GLU A 56 -0.19 5.48 -18.93
CA GLU A 56 -1.43 5.24 -18.17
C GLU A 56 -1.87 3.77 -18.26
N GLU A 57 -1.86 3.19 -19.46
CA GLU A 57 -2.14 1.76 -19.67
C GLU A 57 -1.21 0.86 -18.82
N LYS A 58 0.10 1.17 -18.76
CA LYS A 58 1.05 0.41 -17.93
C LYS A 58 0.80 0.62 -16.44
N GLU A 59 0.50 1.83 -15.99
CA GLU A 59 0.19 2.10 -14.59
C GLU A 59 -1.04 1.31 -14.13
N GLU A 60 -2.08 1.25 -14.95
CA GLU A 60 -3.24 0.41 -14.68
C GLU A 60 -2.88 -1.07 -14.63
N ASN A 61 -2.08 -1.55 -15.57
CA ASN A 61 -1.65 -2.94 -15.61
C ASN A 61 -0.83 -3.32 -14.37
N ILE A 62 0.05 -2.43 -13.90
CA ILE A 62 0.81 -2.60 -12.65
C ILE A 62 -0.14 -2.74 -11.46
N LYS A 63 -1.15 -1.87 -11.36
CA LYS A 63 -2.16 -1.91 -10.28
C LYS A 63 -3.01 -3.19 -10.35
N LYS A 64 -3.42 -3.61 -11.55
CA LYS A 64 -4.30 -4.77 -11.79
C LYS A 64 -3.58 -6.11 -11.62
N PHE A 65 -2.26 -6.18 -11.75
CA PHE A 65 -1.51 -7.45 -11.73
C PHE A 65 -1.73 -8.29 -10.45
N GLY A 66 -1.77 -7.64 -9.28
CA GLY A 66 -2.18 -8.25 -8.01
C GLY A 66 -1.33 -9.43 -7.51
N LYS A 67 -0.23 -9.77 -8.18
CA LYS A 67 0.63 -10.92 -7.88
C LYS A 67 2.06 -10.48 -7.63
N VAL A 68 2.80 -11.30 -6.88
CA VAL A 68 4.25 -11.13 -6.76
C VAL A 68 4.92 -11.61 -8.04
N ALA A 69 5.81 -10.79 -8.57
CA ALA A 69 6.56 -11.04 -9.78
C ALA A 69 7.46 -12.26 -9.64
N ASN A 70 7.36 -13.16 -10.60
CA ASN A 70 8.29 -14.28 -10.79
C ASN A 70 9.23 -14.02 -11.97
N ASN A 71 10.27 -14.84 -12.13
CA ASN A 71 11.22 -14.75 -13.27
C ASN A 71 10.55 -14.86 -14.65
N LYS A 72 9.34 -15.42 -14.73
CA LYS A 72 8.55 -15.55 -15.96
C LYS A 72 7.64 -14.34 -16.24
N THR A 73 7.62 -13.34 -15.35
CA THR A 73 6.76 -12.16 -15.52
C THR A 73 7.25 -11.35 -16.71
N GLN A 74 6.35 -11.06 -17.65
CA GLN A 74 6.70 -10.35 -18.86
C GLN A 74 7.04 -8.89 -18.54
N ARG A 75 8.16 -8.40 -19.08
CA ARG A 75 8.60 -7.00 -18.90
C ARG A 75 7.64 -6.00 -19.56
N SER A 76 6.85 -6.44 -20.53
CA SER A 76 5.81 -5.63 -21.22
C SER A 76 4.72 -5.11 -20.28
N LEU A 77 4.61 -5.67 -19.07
CA LEU A 77 3.65 -5.23 -18.06
C LEU A 77 3.97 -3.84 -17.52
N TYR A 78 5.25 -3.52 -17.33
CA TYR A 78 5.70 -2.28 -16.69
C TYR A 78 6.64 -1.45 -17.56
N LYS A 79 7.31 -2.05 -18.55
CA LYS A 79 8.25 -1.35 -19.43
C LYS A 79 7.59 -1.06 -20.77
N ILE A 80 7.69 0.20 -21.21
CA ILE A 80 7.29 0.63 -22.55
C ILE A 80 8.39 0.23 -23.55
N LEU A 81 7.99 -0.32 -24.69
CA LEU A 81 8.93 -0.66 -25.78
C LEU A 81 8.92 0.42 -26.86
N LYS A 82 10.08 0.68 -27.48
CA LYS A 82 10.18 1.63 -28.60
C LYS A 82 9.35 1.18 -29.82
N SER A 83 9.19 -0.13 -29.99
CA SER A 83 8.33 -0.72 -31.01
C SER A 83 6.85 -0.45 -30.77
N GLU A 84 6.41 -0.45 -29.50
CA GLU A 84 5.01 -0.19 -29.11
C GLU A 84 4.61 1.25 -29.41
N VAL A 85 5.51 2.21 -29.13
CA VAL A 85 5.30 3.62 -29.51
C VAL A 85 5.26 3.76 -31.04
N ALA A 86 6.18 3.12 -31.75
CA ALA A 86 6.25 3.16 -33.21
C ALA A 86 5.01 2.56 -33.88
N GLU A 87 4.48 1.47 -33.35
CA GLU A 87 3.28 0.79 -33.84
C GLU A 87 2.05 1.68 -33.69
N LYS A 88 1.84 2.31 -32.52
CA LYS A 88 0.74 3.28 -32.32
C LYS A 88 0.88 4.54 -33.19
N MET A 89 2.10 4.86 -33.64
CA MET A 89 2.37 6.02 -34.49
C MET A 89 2.32 5.73 -35.99
N GLU A 90 2.30 4.46 -36.38
CA GLU A 90 2.48 4.01 -37.78
C GLU A 90 3.78 4.52 -38.43
N ILE A 91 4.79 4.86 -37.61
CA ILE A 91 6.08 5.40 -38.06
C ILE A 91 7.20 4.50 -37.53
N SER A 92 8.24 4.30 -38.33
CA SER A 92 9.41 3.54 -37.91
C SER A 92 10.05 4.10 -36.63
N SER A 93 10.33 3.22 -35.67
CA SER A 93 11.03 3.56 -34.41
C SER A 93 12.36 4.29 -34.64
N GLN A 94 13.08 3.97 -35.73
CA GLN A 94 14.32 4.62 -36.11
C GLN A 94 14.10 6.12 -36.42
N SER A 95 12.98 6.45 -37.07
CA SER A 95 12.63 7.82 -37.43
C SER A 95 12.37 8.70 -36.20
N ILE A 96 11.65 8.12 -35.23
CA ILE A 96 11.26 8.81 -33.99
C ILE A 96 12.45 8.97 -33.04
N PHE A 97 13.22 7.90 -32.81
CA PHE A 97 14.20 7.85 -31.73
C PHE A 97 15.66 8.06 -32.15
N ARG A 98 16.00 8.09 -33.45
CA ARG A 98 17.41 8.16 -33.88
C ARG A 98 17.73 9.18 -34.98
N THR A 99 16.86 9.38 -35.97
CA THR A 99 17.25 10.20 -37.14
C THR A 99 16.91 11.68 -37.03
N SER A 100 15.93 12.01 -36.20
CA SER A 100 15.37 13.36 -36.15
C SER A 100 16.09 14.26 -35.14
N LYS A 101 16.11 15.58 -35.38
CA LYS A 101 16.77 16.56 -34.47
C LYS A 101 16.20 16.53 -33.04
N PHE A 102 14.93 16.17 -32.89
CA PHE A 102 14.23 16.06 -31.61
C PHE A 102 14.39 14.69 -30.94
N SER A 103 15.00 13.70 -31.59
CA SER A 103 15.08 12.32 -31.08
C SER A 103 15.78 12.23 -29.71
N PRO A 104 16.86 12.99 -29.42
CA PRO A 104 17.49 12.95 -28.11
C PRO A 104 16.55 13.39 -26.99
N SER A 105 15.70 14.40 -27.24
CA SER A 105 14.73 14.90 -26.26
C SER A 105 13.63 13.88 -25.98
N ILE A 106 13.07 13.27 -27.04
CA ILE A 106 12.06 12.21 -26.91
C ILE A 106 12.64 10.99 -26.19
N LEU A 107 13.87 10.61 -26.51
CA LEU A 107 14.52 9.45 -25.90
C LEU A 107 14.73 9.65 -24.40
N LYS A 108 15.18 10.84 -23.98
CA LYS A 108 15.32 11.18 -22.55
C LYS A 108 13.98 11.07 -21.82
N PHE A 109 12.92 11.69 -22.36
CA PHE A 109 11.58 11.62 -21.77
C PHE A 109 11.05 10.17 -21.69
N PHE A 110 11.28 9.39 -22.74
CA PHE A 110 10.92 7.97 -22.77
C PHE A 110 11.65 7.15 -21.71
N ASP A 111 12.95 7.39 -21.52
CA ASP A 111 13.74 6.70 -20.50
C ASP A 111 13.32 7.12 -19.08
N GLU A 112 13.05 8.41 -18.84
CA GLU A 112 12.51 8.93 -17.58
C GLU A 112 11.18 8.27 -17.20
N ILE A 113 10.25 8.14 -18.15
CA ILE A 113 8.97 7.47 -17.92
C ILE A 113 9.15 5.99 -17.59
N ASN A 114 10.05 5.31 -18.29
CA ASN A 114 10.32 3.90 -17.99
C ASN A 114 10.95 3.70 -16.61
N ILE A 115 11.80 4.64 -16.16
CA ILE A 115 12.33 4.65 -14.79
C ILE A 115 11.19 4.82 -13.78
N ALA A 116 10.32 5.82 -14.00
CA ALA A 116 9.18 6.06 -13.11
C ALA A 116 8.22 4.85 -13.03
N LEU A 117 7.93 4.20 -14.16
CA LEU A 117 7.10 2.99 -14.18
C LEU A 117 7.76 1.81 -13.46
N LEU A 118 9.09 1.68 -13.57
CA LEU A 118 9.85 0.66 -12.84
C LEU A 118 9.76 0.90 -11.33
N GLU A 119 9.93 2.13 -10.87
CA GLU A 119 9.79 2.46 -9.45
C GLU A 119 8.37 2.19 -8.93
N LEU A 120 7.34 2.55 -9.71
CA LEU A 120 5.95 2.25 -9.36
C LEU A 120 5.71 0.74 -9.25
N TYR A 121 6.24 -0.02 -10.20
CA TYR A 121 6.16 -1.47 -10.17
C TYR A 121 6.85 -2.06 -8.94
N GLU A 122 8.06 -1.62 -8.61
CA GLU A 122 8.78 -2.09 -7.42
C GLU A 122 8.04 -1.77 -6.13
N LYS A 123 7.50 -0.55 -6.00
CA LYS A 123 6.65 -0.15 -4.86
C LYS A 123 5.45 -1.07 -4.72
N GLU A 124 4.76 -1.37 -5.82
CA GLU A 124 3.60 -2.26 -5.81
C GLU A 124 4.00 -3.70 -5.46
N GLN A 125 5.14 -4.18 -5.97
CA GLN A 125 5.67 -5.50 -5.64
C GLN A 125 6.01 -5.66 -4.15
N ILE A 126 6.57 -4.62 -3.52
CA ILE A 126 6.81 -4.61 -2.07
C ILE A 126 5.49 -4.74 -1.30
N LYS A 127 4.45 -3.99 -1.71
CA LYS A 127 3.11 -4.10 -1.10
C LYS A 127 2.53 -5.50 -1.26
N GLN A 128 2.61 -6.09 -2.46
CA GLN A 128 2.08 -7.43 -2.70
C GLN A 128 2.81 -8.50 -1.89
N ARG A 129 4.15 -8.41 -1.77
CA ARG A 129 4.93 -9.29 -0.89
C ARG A 129 4.48 -9.18 0.56
N ASN A 130 4.25 -7.95 1.06
CA ASN A 130 3.78 -7.75 2.42
C ASN A 130 2.36 -8.28 2.64
N ARG A 131 1.46 -8.18 1.65
CA ARG A 131 0.12 -8.78 1.70
C ARG A 131 0.14 -10.31 1.73
N GLN A 132 1.08 -10.92 0.99
CA GLN A 132 1.20 -12.38 0.93
C GLN A 132 1.94 -12.99 2.13
N LYS A 133 2.64 -12.19 2.93
CA LYS A 133 3.27 -12.67 4.16
C LYS A 133 2.18 -13.14 5.13
N ASN A 134 2.16 -14.44 5.37
CA ASN A 134 1.28 -15.03 6.36
C ASN A 134 1.68 -14.47 7.74
N THR A 135 0.79 -13.71 8.37
CA THR A 135 1.08 -12.96 9.61
C THR A 135 0.18 -13.45 10.75
N GLY A 136 0.61 -13.24 11.99
CA GLY A 136 -0.16 -13.58 13.19
C GLY A 136 -0.17 -15.08 13.50
N ILE A 137 -1.27 -15.55 14.09
CA ILE A 137 -1.41 -16.93 14.58
C ILE A 137 -1.24 -17.95 13.43
N ARG A 138 -1.69 -17.60 12.21
CA ARG A 138 -1.59 -18.47 11.03
C ARG A 138 -0.15 -18.72 10.55
N SER A 139 0.79 -17.84 10.90
CA SER A 139 2.21 -18.07 10.63
C SER A 139 2.86 -19.03 11.63
N ARG A 140 2.26 -19.23 12.80
CA ARG A 140 2.84 -20.02 13.88
C ARG A 140 2.57 -21.51 13.66
N LYS A 141 3.52 -22.35 14.07
CA LYS A 141 3.34 -23.81 14.08
C LYS A 141 2.26 -24.17 15.10
N LYS A 142 1.39 -25.14 14.77
CA LYS A 142 0.32 -25.64 15.65
C LYS A 142 0.80 -25.91 17.08
N GLN A 143 1.95 -26.56 17.22
CA GLN A 143 2.52 -26.88 18.54
C GLN A 143 2.82 -25.63 19.38
N ALA A 144 3.31 -24.55 18.78
CA ALA A 144 3.57 -23.30 19.49
C ALA A 144 2.28 -22.63 19.95
N ILE A 145 1.21 -22.71 19.14
CA ILE A 145 -0.11 -22.18 19.48
C ILE A 145 -0.71 -22.95 20.66
N VAL A 146 -0.67 -24.28 20.60
CA VAL A 146 -1.20 -25.15 21.66
C VAL A 146 -0.48 -24.88 22.98
N ARG A 147 0.85 -24.79 22.97
CA ARG A 147 1.64 -24.44 24.17
C ARG A 147 1.23 -23.09 24.73
N SER A 148 1.18 -22.04 23.89
CA SER A 148 0.78 -20.71 24.36
C SER A 148 -0.62 -20.69 24.97
N HIS A 149 -1.55 -21.49 24.46
CA HIS A 149 -2.89 -21.59 25.01
C HIS A 149 -2.89 -22.27 26.38
N GLN A 150 -2.17 -23.39 26.51
CA GLN A 150 -2.02 -24.10 27.78
C GLN A 150 -1.36 -23.21 28.83
N ASP A 151 -0.34 -22.43 28.46
CA ASP A 151 0.33 -21.50 29.37
C ASP A 151 -0.64 -20.42 29.86
N ILE A 152 -1.43 -19.82 28.95
CA ILE A 152 -2.46 -18.83 29.30
C ILE A 152 -3.54 -19.42 30.20
N GLU A 153 -4.02 -20.64 29.91
CA GLU A 153 -5.02 -21.31 30.74
C GLU A 153 -4.49 -21.59 32.15
N ASN A 154 -3.23 -22.01 32.25
CA ASN A 154 -2.58 -22.26 33.54
C ASN A 154 -2.44 -20.96 34.35
N GLU A 155 -1.97 -19.88 33.73
CA GLU A 155 -1.88 -18.57 34.38
C GLU A 155 -3.24 -18.06 34.83
N LEU A 156 -4.27 -18.20 33.99
CA LEU A 156 -5.63 -17.79 34.28
C LEU A 156 -6.21 -18.60 35.46
N ASN A 157 -5.97 -19.90 35.50
CA ASN A 157 -6.40 -20.75 36.61
C ASN A 157 -5.68 -20.41 37.91
N GLN A 158 -4.37 -20.10 37.87
CA GLN A 158 -3.63 -19.64 39.04
C GLN A 158 -4.14 -18.30 39.56
N LEU A 159 -4.42 -17.36 38.67
CA LEU A 159 -5.02 -16.07 39.02
C LEU A 159 -6.39 -16.25 39.67
N LYS A 160 -7.27 -17.06 39.06
CA LYS A 160 -8.58 -17.39 39.65
C LYS A 160 -8.44 -17.95 41.05
N ALA A 161 -7.54 -18.92 41.25
CA ALA A 161 -7.32 -19.54 42.56
C ALA A 161 -6.86 -18.53 43.61
N ARG A 162 -5.94 -17.62 43.25
CA ARG A 162 -5.47 -16.55 44.14
C ARG A 162 -6.61 -15.60 44.49
N THR A 163 -7.35 -15.11 43.49
CA THR A 163 -8.48 -14.19 43.73
C THR A 163 -9.57 -14.85 44.58
N THR A 164 -9.90 -16.13 44.33
CA THR A 164 -10.88 -16.84 45.18
C THR A 164 -10.40 -16.97 46.61
N LYS A 165 -9.09 -17.23 46.82
CA LYS A 165 -8.52 -17.30 48.16
C LYS A 165 -8.58 -15.95 48.85
N GLU A 166 -8.16 -14.88 48.19
CA GLU A 166 -8.20 -13.51 48.72
C GLU A 166 -9.63 -13.09 49.09
N VAL A 167 -10.62 -13.43 48.26
CA VAL A 167 -12.04 -13.16 48.55
C VAL A 167 -12.53 -13.95 49.76
N LEU A 168 -12.15 -15.22 49.88
CA LEU A 168 -12.51 -16.05 51.04
C LEU A 168 -11.84 -15.54 52.32
N ASP A 169 -10.55 -15.20 52.27
CA ASP A 169 -9.81 -14.64 53.40
C ASP A 169 -10.47 -13.32 53.87
N LEU A 170 -10.82 -12.43 52.94
CA LEU A 170 -11.57 -11.21 53.27
C LEU A 170 -12.96 -11.47 53.85
N ALA A 171 -13.65 -12.51 53.39
CA ALA A 171 -14.95 -12.90 53.91
C ALA A 171 -14.84 -13.44 55.35
N ILE A 172 -13.78 -14.21 55.65
CA ILE A 172 -13.47 -14.71 57.00
C ILE A 172 -13.11 -13.55 57.93
N ASP A 173 -12.28 -12.61 57.48
CA ASP A 173 -11.88 -11.43 58.28
C ASP A 173 -13.06 -10.53 58.65
N LYS A 174 -14.04 -10.42 57.75
CA LYS A 174 -15.28 -9.66 57.98
C LYS A 174 -16.36 -10.45 58.73
N MET A 175 -16.13 -11.73 59.02
CA MET A 175 -17.11 -12.57 59.70
C MET A 175 -17.14 -12.27 61.21
N PRO A 176 -18.33 -12.17 61.84
CA PRO A 176 -18.43 -11.98 63.28
C PRO A 176 -17.77 -13.13 64.06
N LEU A 177 -17.17 -12.81 65.21
CA LEU A 177 -16.36 -13.72 66.03
C LEU A 177 -17.09 -15.03 66.40
N ASP A 178 -18.39 -14.92 66.70
CA ASP A 178 -19.25 -16.08 67.07
C ASP A 178 -19.32 -17.13 65.96
N TYR A 179 -19.33 -16.71 64.69
CA TYR A 179 -19.38 -17.62 63.56
C TYR A 179 -18.00 -18.24 63.27
N ARG A 180 -16.92 -17.49 63.45
CA ARG A 180 -15.55 -18.02 63.33
C ARG A 180 -15.27 -19.13 64.33
N LEU A 181 -15.60 -18.89 65.61
CA LEU A 181 -15.50 -19.88 66.68
C LEU A 181 -16.31 -21.14 66.39
N LYS A 182 -17.50 -20.99 65.80
CA LYS A 182 -18.37 -22.13 65.40
C LYS A 182 -17.80 -22.95 64.24
N LEU A 183 -17.04 -22.33 63.35
CA LEU A 183 -16.40 -22.96 62.20
C LEU A 183 -15.01 -23.53 62.53
N GLY A 184 -14.51 -23.30 63.75
CA GLY A 184 -13.16 -23.72 64.17
C GLY A 184 -12.03 -22.94 63.48
N LEU A 185 -12.31 -21.69 63.08
CA LEU A 185 -11.42 -20.77 62.36
C LEU A 185 -11.03 -19.55 63.23
#